data_AF-A0A7X2CG19-F1
#
_entry.id   AF-A0A7X2CG19-F1
#
_cell.length_a   1.000
_cell.length_b   1.000
_cell.length_c   1.000
_cell.angle_alpha   90.00
_cell.angle_beta   90.00
_cell.angle_gamma   90.00
#
_symmetry.space_group_name_H-M   'P 1'
#
loop_
_entity.id
_entity.type
_entity.pdbx_description
1 polymer ?
#
loop_
_entity_poly.entity_id
_entity_poly.type
_entity_poly.pdbx_seq_one_letter_code
_entity_poly.pdbx_strand_id
1 'polypeptide(L)'
;MSDVDFKKAMSDAGIPTTEAKLRAAWELEVAAQGSKLSNTSAWSPFWRVITALVTKPVMWLIDFLAGTVLPNFFVKTAIGAWLDMLAWAVNVTRKPATKAEGMLLFTRSALAGLLEIPAGTRVQSIAINGNVYELLTVAAASFEDGESQIRVLARAKQAGSGFNLAPGYFSILPEPVPGVVQVVNADGWLTHPGADIEPDDELRLRTRNQFSAVNQWHTDAVYRAMISAFPGVQPDGVYFEHNAPRGPGSANALVLFEADSPADTFLAEINNYIRDQGNHGHGDDLVVMEMPATLHTVRVTVWPKAEVGTERWPALKTDVELFIRAAFRESTASDYQPTLTHPQSRFSFSRLGEELHKQFTGIESLHFDNADILSELTIPRLAGVEVELNA
;
A
#
# COMPACT_ATOMS: atom_id res chain seq x y z
N MET A 1 12.54 0.57 -18.38
CA MET A 1 11.76 -0.51 -19.02
C MET A 1 11.10 0.10 -20.26
N SER A 2 11.12 -0.55 -21.43
CA SER A 2 10.61 0.08 -22.64
C SER A 2 9.09 0.26 -22.56
N ASP A 3 8.64 1.52 -22.59
CA ASP A 3 7.26 1.87 -22.89
C ASP A 3 7.05 1.59 -24.37
N VAL A 4 6.12 0.69 -24.68
CA VAL A 4 5.78 0.36 -26.06
C VAL A 4 4.94 1.51 -26.60
N ASP A 5 5.45 2.22 -27.61
CA ASP A 5 4.67 3.21 -28.33
C ASP A 5 3.73 2.51 -29.32
N PHE A 6 2.50 2.26 -28.87
CA PHE A 6 1.47 1.59 -29.68
C PHE A 6 1.05 2.40 -30.90
N LYS A 7 1.12 3.73 -30.86
CA LYS A 7 0.79 4.59 -32.02
C LYS A 7 1.88 4.49 -33.09
N LYS A 8 3.15 4.39 -32.68
CA LYS A 8 4.25 4.06 -33.59
C LYS A 8 4.10 2.66 -34.18
N ALA A 9 3.77 1.66 -33.37
CA ALA A 9 3.53 0.29 -33.88
C ALA A 9 2.43 0.25 -34.95
N MET A 10 1.33 1.01 -34.77
CA MET A 10 0.29 1.17 -35.79
C MET A 10 0.81 1.84 -37.06
N SER A 11 1.63 2.90 -36.92
CA SER A 11 2.24 3.58 -38.08
C SER A 11 3.19 2.66 -38.84
N ASP A 12 3.98 1.85 -38.14
CA ASP A 12 4.93 0.90 -38.74
C ASP A 12 4.19 -0.25 -39.45
N ALA A 13 2.99 -0.61 -38.99
CA ALA A 13 2.07 -1.53 -39.67
C ALA A 13 1.33 -0.90 -40.87
N GLY A 14 1.63 0.34 -41.23
CA GLY A 14 1.05 1.04 -42.37
C GLY A 14 -0.26 1.78 -42.10
N ILE A 15 -0.70 1.88 -40.84
CA ILE A 15 -1.89 2.65 -40.49
C ILE A 15 -1.56 4.16 -40.54
N PRO A 16 -2.34 4.98 -41.26
CA PRO A 16 -2.15 6.43 -41.28
C PRO A 16 -2.56 7.06 -39.94
N THR A 17 -1.62 7.23 -39.01
CA THR A 17 -1.87 7.71 -37.65
C THR A 17 -1.84 9.23 -37.46
N THR A 18 -1.79 10.00 -38.56
CA THR A 18 -1.83 11.47 -38.53
C THR A 18 -2.86 12.00 -39.51
N GLU A 19 -3.41 13.18 -39.22
CA GLU A 19 -4.39 13.84 -40.09
C GLU A 19 -3.85 14.03 -41.52
N ALA A 20 -2.58 14.40 -41.67
CA ALA A 20 -1.96 14.56 -42.98
C ALA A 20 -1.87 13.24 -43.76
N LYS A 21 -1.49 12.14 -43.10
CA LYS A 21 -1.42 10.81 -43.73
C LYS A 21 -2.82 10.30 -44.08
N LEU A 22 -3.81 10.51 -43.20
CA LEU A 22 -5.21 10.17 -43.48
C LEU A 22 -5.74 10.98 -44.67
N ARG A 23 -5.50 12.28 -44.70
CA ARG A 23 -5.88 13.14 -45.83
C ARG A 23 -5.29 12.64 -47.15
N ALA A 24 -4.00 12.32 -47.17
CA ALA A 24 -3.36 11.76 -48.36
C ALA A 24 -4.01 10.44 -48.80
N ALA A 25 -4.36 9.56 -47.84
CA ALA A 25 -5.08 8.32 -48.14
C ALA A 25 -6.48 8.58 -48.72
N TRP A 26 -7.22 9.56 -48.19
CA TRP A 26 -8.53 9.95 -48.70
C TRP A 26 -8.45 10.57 -50.10
N GLU A 27 -7.44 11.40 -50.36
CA GLU A 27 -7.21 11.99 -51.69
C GLU A 27 -6.94 10.90 -52.74
N LEU A 28 -6.14 9.88 -52.39
CA LEU A 28 -5.89 8.72 -53.25
C LEU A 28 -7.17 7.91 -53.52
N GLU A 29 -7.98 7.65 -52.48
CA GLU A 29 -9.23 6.91 -52.62
C GLU A 29 -10.24 7.68 -53.48
N VAL A 30 -10.42 8.98 -53.24
CA VAL A 30 -11.32 9.84 -54.03
C VAL A 30 -10.91 9.84 -55.50
N ALA A 31 -9.62 9.89 -55.81
CA ALA A 31 -9.11 9.78 -57.18
C ALA A 31 -9.38 8.39 -57.79
N ALA A 32 -9.17 7.32 -57.03
CA ALA A 32 -9.42 5.94 -57.46
C ALA A 32 -10.90 5.68 -57.80
N GLN A 33 -11.82 6.33 -57.08
CA GLN A 33 -13.27 6.28 -57.34
C GLN A 33 -13.70 7.16 -58.53
N GLY A 34 -12.75 7.76 -59.27
CA GLY A 34 -13.03 8.53 -60.48
C GLY A 34 -13.56 9.94 -60.23
N SER A 35 -13.42 10.47 -59.01
CA SER A 35 -13.83 11.83 -58.69
C SER A 35 -13.00 12.85 -59.46
N LYS A 36 -13.68 13.84 -60.07
CA LYS A 36 -13.04 14.95 -60.79
C LYS A 36 -12.76 16.16 -59.89
N LEU A 37 -12.78 15.97 -58.58
CA LEU A 37 -12.60 17.05 -57.61
C LEU A 37 -11.16 17.57 -57.66
N SER A 38 -10.98 18.73 -58.30
CA SER A 38 -9.65 19.35 -58.50
C SER A 38 -9.23 20.27 -57.35
N ASN A 39 -10.17 20.70 -56.50
CA ASN A 39 -9.89 21.61 -55.40
C ASN A 39 -9.43 20.86 -54.15
N THR A 40 -8.10 20.76 -53.98
CA THR A 40 -7.43 20.13 -52.82
C THR A 40 -7.14 21.09 -51.68
N SER A 41 -7.65 22.34 -51.72
CA SER A 41 -7.41 23.34 -50.67
C SER A 41 -7.93 22.85 -49.30
N ALA A 42 -7.21 23.21 -48.24
CA ALA A 42 -7.67 23.01 -46.86
C ALA A 42 -8.98 23.78 -46.56
N TRP A 43 -9.28 24.83 -47.33
CA TRP A 43 -10.49 25.64 -47.21
C TRP A 43 -11.66 25.15 -48.06
N SER A 44 -11.45 24.12 -48.87
CA SER A 44 -12.51 23.50 -49.69
C SER A 44 -13.65 23.02 -48.79
N PRO A 45 -14.91 23.44 -49.03
CA PRO A 45 -16.06 22.98 -48.24
C PRO A 45 -16.15 21.45 -48.19
N PHE A 46 -15.81 20.77 -49.29
CA PHE A 46 -15.75 19.31 -49.35
C PHE A 46 -14.73 18.76 -48.34
N TRP A 47 -13.47 19.21 -48.39
CA TRP A 47 -12.43 18.73 -47.49
C TRP A 47 -12.68 19.11 -46.04
N ARG A 48 -13.34 20.25 -45.77
CA ARG A 48 -13.78 20.61 -44.42
C ARG A 48 -14.82 19.64 -43.88
N VAL A 49 -15.79 19.22 -44.71
CA VAL A 49 -16.79 18.20 -44.35
C VAL A 49 -16.12 16.84 -44.14
N ILE A 50 -15.23 16.41 -45.04
CA ILE A 50 -14.48 15.15 -44.89
C ILE A 50 -13.63 15.16 -43.61
N THR A 51 -12.89 16.24 -43.34
CA THR A 51 -12.12 16.36 -42.09
C THR A 51 -13.03 16.26 -40.87
N ALA A 52 -14.16 16.95 -40.86
CA ALA A 52 -15.07 16.97 -39.71
C ALA A 52 -15.78 15.63 -39.47
N LEU A 53 -16.28 14.97 -40.53
CA LEU A 53 -17.13 13.78 -40.44
C LEU A 53 -16.38 12.45 -40.60
N VAL A 54 -15.16 12.48 -41.15
CA VAL A 54 -14.37 11.27 -41.42
C VAL A 54 -13.03 11.34 -40.68
N THR A 55 -12.18 12.32 -41.00
CA THR A 55 -10.80 12.34 -40.47
C THR A 55 -10.76 12.49 -38.96
N LYS A 56 -11.54 13.40 -38.37
CA LYS A 56 -11.59 13.60 -36.91
C LYS A 56 -12.11 12.35 -36.18
N PRO A 57 -13.25 11.73 -36.57
CA PRO A 57 -13.67 10.47 -35.97
C PRO A 57 -12.66 9.33 -36.11
N VAL A 58 -12.01 9.20 -37.28
CA VAL A 58 -10.97 8.18 -37.48
C VAL A 58 -9.74 8.45 -36.61
N MET A 59 -9.29 9.70 -36.51
CA MET A 59 -8.20 10.08 -35.60
C MET A 59 -8.54 9.75 -34.15
N TRP A 60 -9.76 10.08 -33.70
CA TRP A 60 -10.24 9.73 -32.37
C TRP A 60 -10.21 8.21 -32.16
N LEU A 61 -10.65 7.42 -33.14
CA LEU A 61 -10.62 5.96 -33.06
C LEU A 61 -9.18 5.43 -32.99
N ILE A 62 -8.26 5.96 -33.79
CA ILE A 62 -6.84 5.60 -33.74
C ILE A 62 -6.25 5.91 -32.36
N ASP A 63 -6.54 7.09 -31.81
CA ASP A 63 -6.04 7.50 -30.50
C ASP A 63 -6.65 6.64 -29.38
N PHE A 64 -7.94 6.29 -29.46
CA PHE A 64 -8.58 5.36 -28.54
C PHE A 64 -7.98 3.95 -28.62
N LEU A 65 -7.74 3.43 -29.83
CA LEU A 65 -7.10 2.13 -30.03
C LEU A 65 -5.68 2.11 -29.47
N ALA A 66 -4.86 3.12 -29.80
CA ALA A 66 -3.47 3.19 -29.37
C ALA A 66 -3.31 3.49 -27.88
N GLY A 67 -4.14 4.38 -27.33
CA GLY A 67 -4.03 4.87 -25.95
C GLY A 67 -4.83 4.05 -24.94
N THR A 68 -5.83 3.29 -25.36
CA THR A 68 -6.72 2.55 -24.44
C THR A 68 -6.82 1.08 -24.78
N VAL A 69 -7.15 0.70 -26.02
CA VAL A 69 -7.40 -0.72 -26.33
C VAL A 69 -6.11 -1.55 -26.36
N LEU A 70 -5.11 -1.13 -27.14
CA LEU A 70 -3.86 -1.86 -27.31
C LEU A 70 -3.05 -2.03 -26.00
N PRO A 71 -2.90 -0.99 -25.14
CA PRO A 71 -2.25 -1.16 -23.84
C PRO A 71 -2.95 -2.20 -22.95
N ASN A 72 -4.26 -2.33 -23.05
CA ASN A 72 -5.03 -3.25 -22.22
C ASN A 72 -5.01 -4.71 -22.68
N PHE A 73 -4.34 -5.05 -23.80
CA PHE A 73 -4.15 -6.44 -24.21
C PHE A 73 -3.01 -7.16 -23.48
N PHE A 74 -2.13 -6.44 -22.79
CA PHE A 74 -0.93 -7.02 -22.18
C PHE A 74 -0.96 -6.82 -20.67
N VAL A 75 -0.70 -7.88 -19.90
CA VAL A 75 -0.59 -7.82 -18.43
C VAL A 75 0.36 -6.69 -17.99
N LYS A 76 1.43 -6.45 -18.75
CA LYS A 76 2.42 -5.39 -18.48
C LYS A 76 1.82 -3.98 -18.42
N THR A 77 0.77 -3.70 -19.20
CA THR A 77 0.26 -2.34 -19.43
C THR A 77 -1.24 -2.20 -19.15
N ALA A 78 -1.97 -3.30 -18.99
CA ALA A 78 -3.38 -3.29 -18.68
C ALA A 78 -3.64 -2.74 -17.27
N ILE A 79 -4.81 -2.12 -17.12
CA ILE A 79 -5.29 -1.51 -15.87
C ILE A 79 -6.73 -1.90 -15.56
N GLY A 80 -7.11 -1.84 -14.29
CA GLY A 80 -8.46 -2.11 -13.80
C GLY A 80 -9.07 -3.41 -14.35
N ALA A 81 -10.31 -3.34 -14.84
CA ALA A 81 -11.08 -4.51 -15.28
C ALA A 81 -10.43 -5.31 -16.42
N TRP A 82 -9.63 -4.67 -17.27
CA TRP A 82 -8.89 -5.39 -18.33
C TRP A 82 -7.77 -6.24 -17.73
N LEU A 83 -7.04 -5.69 -16.76
CA LEU A 83 -6.02 -6.44 -16.02
C LEU A 83 -6.67 -7.58 -15.23
N ASP A 84 -7.85 -7.35 -14.62
CA ASP A 84 -8.59 -8.38 -13.90
C ASP A 84 -8.94 -9.57 -14.80
N MET A 85 -9.38 -9.30 -16.04
CA MET A 85 -9.69 -10.34 -17.03
C MET A 85 -8.43 -11.14 -17.44
N LEU A 86 -7.30 -10.47 -17.63
CA LEU A 86 -6.03 -11.12 -17.94
C LEU A 86 -5.49 -11.94 -16.76
N ALA A 87 -5.63 -11.44 -15.53
CA ALA A 87 -5.26 -12.16 -14.31
C ALA A 87 -6.14 -13.41 -14.13
N TRP A 88 -7.44 -13.27 -14.38
CA TRP A 88 -8.38 -14.39 -14.30
C TRP A 88 -8.01 -15.53 -15.25
N ALA A 89 -7.49 -15.22 -16.45
CA ALA A 89 -7.05 -16.22 -17.42
C ALA A 89 -5.93 -17.14 -16.91
N VAL A 90 -5.20 -16.73 -15.86
CA VAL A 90 -4.18 -17.55 -15.19
C VAL A 90 -4.59 -17.94 -13.76
N ASN A 91 -5.88 -17.93 -13.44
CA ASN A 91 -6.42 -18.26 -12.12
C ASN A 91 -5.92 -17.34 -10.99
N VAL A 92 -5.75 -16.06 -11.29
CA VAL A 92 -5.45 -15.01 -10.30
C VAL A 92 -6.63 -14.03 -10.25
N THR A 93 -7.14 -13.75 -9.05
CA THR A 93 -8.20 -12.76 -8.83
C THR A 93 -7.70 -11.66 -7.91
N ARG A 94 -8.00 -10.40 -8.24
CA ARG A 94 -7.61 -9.24 -7.43
C ARG A 94 -8.03 -9.39 -5.98
N LYS A 95 -7.13 -9.12 -5.03
CA LYS A 95 -7.50 -9.14 -3.61
C LYS A 95 -8.48 -8.00 -3.32
N PRO A 96 -9.62 -8.30 -2.65
CA PRO A 96 -10.53 -7.26 -2.19
C PRO A 96 -9.91 -6.50 -1.02
N ALA A 97 -10.42 -5.31 -0.75
CA ALA A 97 -10.09 -4.59 0.48
C ALA A 97 -10.61 -5.35 1.71
N THR A 98 -9.82 -5.41 2.78
CA THR A 98 -10.18 -6.04 4.06
C THR A 98 -10.19 -5.03 5.21
N LYS A 99 -10.96 -5.35 6.24
CA LYS A 99 -11.05 -4.54 7.47
C LYS A 99 -10.04 -5.06 8.49
N ALA A 100 -9.36 -4.15 9.17
CA ALA A 100 -8.54 -4.52 10.31
C ALA A 100 -9.42 -5.05 11.45
N GLU A 101 -8.96 -6.10 12.12
CA GLU A 101 -9.56 -6.64 13.34
C GLU A 101 -8.49 -6.82 14.40
N GLY A 102 -8.80 -6.49 15.63
CA GLY A 102 -7.85 -6.62 16.71
C GLY A 102 -8.46 -6.47 18.10
N MET A 103 -7.67 -6.82 19.10
CA MET A 103 -8.06 -6.83 20.51
C MET A 103 -7.70 -5.50 21.17
N LEU A 104 -8.70 -4.70 21.54
CA LEU A 104 -8.50 -3.46 22.30
C LEU A 104 -8.54 -3.75 23.79
N LEU A 105 -7.63 -3.14 24.54
CA LEU A 105 -7.54 -3.26 26.00
C LEU A 105 -8.35 -2.14 26.65
N PHE A 106 -9.41 -2.50 27.36
CA PHE A 106 -10.23 -1.59 28.15
C PHE A 106 -9.84 -1.69 29.62
N THR A 107 -9.72 -0.55 30.31
CA THR A 107 -9.43 -0.46 31.75
C THR A 107 -10.61 0.21 32.46
N ARG A 108 -11.09 -0.39 33.56
CA ARG A 108 -12.19 0.18 34.36
C ARG A 108 -11.71 1.01 35.57
N SER A 109 -12.56 1.90 36.07
CA SER A 109 -12.27 2.80 37.20
C SER A 109 -12.29 2.12 38.57
N ALA A 110 -13.11 1.07 38.74
CA ALA A 110 -13.31 0.40 40.02
C ALA A 110 -13.45 -1.12 39.82
N LEU A 111 -12.91 -1.90 40.75
CA LEU A 111 -12.84 -3.37 40.65
C LEU A 111 -14.11 -4.10 41.08
N ALA A 112 -15.11 -3.38 41.60
CA ALA A 112 -16.32 -3.98 42.14
C ALA A 112 -17.47 -3.94 41.13
N GLY A 113 -18.16 -5.06 40.98
CA GLY A 113 -19.38 -5.18 40.19
C GLY A 113 -19.15 -5.50 38.72
N LEU A 114 -20.23 -5.88 38.05
CA LEU A 114 -20.23 -6.17 36.62
C LEU A 114 -20.22 -4.85 35.83
N LEU A 115 -19.32 -4.74 34.86
CA LEU A 115 -19.30 -3.65 33.89
C LEU A 115 -19.28 -4.23 32.49
N GLU A 116 -20.17 -3.77 31.62
CA GLU A 116 -20.29 -4.25 30.25
C GLU A 116 -19.79 -3.19 29.27
N ILE A 117 -19.01 -3.63 28.28
CA ILE A 117 -18.68 -2.92 27.05
C ILE A 117 -19.64 -3.42 25.97
N PRO A 118 -20.61 -2.60 25.52
CA PRO A 118 -21.56 -3.02 24.49
C PRO A 118 -20.87 -3.35 23.15
N ALA A 119 -21.54 -4.15 22.32
CA ALA A 119 -21.19 -4.26 20.91
C ALA A 119 -21.42 -2.91 20.19
N GLY A 120 -20.56 -2.56 19.25
CA GLY A 120 -20.62 -1.30 18.52
C GLY A 120 -20.08 -0.08 19.27
N THR A 121 -19.44 -0.26 20.44
CA THR A 121 -18.69 0.81 21.08
C THR A 121 -17.60 1.31 20.14
N ARG A 122 -17.60 2.63 19.91
CA ARG A 122 -16.64 3.30 19.02
C ARG A 122 -15.35 3.61 19.76
N VAL A 123 -14.23 3.31 19.14
CA VAL A 123 -12.89 3.71 19.58
C VAL A 123 -12.19 4.41 18.43
N GLN A 124 -11.67 5.61 18.68
CA GLN A 124 -11.05 6.46 17.69
C GLN A 124 -9.53 6.55 17.90
N SER A 125 -8.81 6.71 16.80
CA SER A 125 -7.42 7.10 16.84
C SER A 125 -7.28 8.57 17.24
N ILE A 126 -6.08 8.96 17.68
CA ILE A 126 -5.67 10.37 17.55
C ILE A 126 -5.73 10.81 16.08
N ALA A 127 -5.84 12.12 15.84
CA ALA A 127 -5.80 12.65 14.49
C ALA A 127 -4.37 12.52 13.92
N ILE A 128 -4.24 11.89 12.75
CA ILE A 128 -2.97 11.77 12.01
C ILE A 128 -3.14 12.52 10.70
N ASN A 129 -2.41 13.62 10.53
CA ASN A 129 -2.58 14.52 9.38
C ASN A 129 -4.05 14.91 9.10
N GLY A 130 -4.84 15.10 10.17
CA GLY A 130 -6.27 15.42 10.08
C GLY A 130 -7.22 14.23 9.89
N ASN A 131 -6.72 13.01 9.68
CA ASN A 131 -7.52 11.79 9.57
C ASN A 131 -7.76 11.15 10.95
N VAL A 132 -8.98 10.68 11.19
CA VAL A 132 -9.37 9.96 12.41
C VAL A 132 -9.92 8.59 12.02
N TYR A 133 -9.27 7.54 12.48
CA TYR A 133 -9.67 6.15 12.23
C TYR A 133 -10.59 5.67 13.34
N GLU A 134 -11.62 4.88 12.99
CA GLU A 134 -12.62 4.39 13.94
C GLU A 134 -12.75 2.87 13.90
N LEU A 135 -12.66 2.25 15.07
CA LEU A 135 -12.96 0.84 15.31
C LEU A 135 -14.28 0.69 16.06
N LEU A 136 -14.96 -0.44 15.87
CA LEU A 136 -16.21 -0.80 16.52
C LEU A 136 -16.03 -2.15 17.22
N THR A 137 -16.40 -2.25 18.50
CA THR A 137 -16.42 -3.55 19.19
C THR A 137 -17.39 -4.51 18.48
N VAL A 138 -16.95 -5.75 18.26
CA VAL A 138 -17.70 -6.73 17.45
C VAL A 138 -18.80 -7.41 18.26
N ALA A 139 -18.55 -7.65 19.54
CA ALA A 139 -19.48 -8.27 20.48
C ALA A 139 -19.40 -7.55 21.83
N ALA A 140 -20.44 -7.73 22.66
CA ALA A 140 -20.40 -7.26 24.03
C ALA A 140 -19.38 -8.08 24.84
N ALA A 141 -18.70 -7.42 25.77
CA ALA A 141 -17.76 -8.05 26.69
C ALA A 141 -17.95 -7.46 28.09
N SER A 142 -17.78 -8.26 29.13
CA SER A 142 -17.97 -7.81 30.50
C SER A 142 -16.70 -8.00 31.31
N PHE A 143 -16.44 -7.06 32.22
CA PHE A 143 -15.47 -7.23 33.29
C PHE A 143 -16.06 -8.15 34.35
N GLU A 144 -15.34 -9.20 34.69
CA GLU A 144 -15.66 -10.01 35.85
C GLU A 144 -15.31 -9.27 37.15
N ASP A 145 -15.90 -9.68 38.28
CA ASP A 145 -15.60 -9.07 39.58
C ASP A 145 -14.10 -9.23 39.92
N GLY A 146 -13.43 -8.14 40.31
CA GLY A 146 -11.98 -8.12 40.55
C GLY A 146 -11.09 -7.95 39.31
N GLU A 147 -11.60 -8.08 38.08
CA GLU A 147 -10.81 -7.91 36.85
C GLU A 147 -10.58 -6.44 36.50
N SER A 148 -9.35 -5.94 36.38
CA SER A 148 -9.09 -4.51 36.12
C SER A 148 -9.15 -4.13 34.63
N GLN A 149 -8.88 -5.10 33.76
CA GLN A 149 -8.73 -4.91 32.32
C GLN A 149 -9.31 -6.09 31.54
N ILE A 150 -9.94 -5.81 30.41
CA ILE A 150 -10.39 -6.85 29.47
C ILE A 150 -9.93 -6.54 28.05
N ARG A 151 -9.74 -7.58 27.25
CA ARG A 151 -9.51 -7.47 25.81
C ARG A 151 -10.82 -7.68 25.07
N VAL A 152 -11.18 -6.72 24.21
CA VAL A 152 -12.42 -6.75 23.44
C VAL A 152 -12.08 -6.69 21.96
N LEU A 153 -12.60 -7.65 21.19
CA LEU A 153 -12.42 -7.67 19.74
C LEU A 153 -13.12 -6.46 19.11
N ALA A 154 -12.38 -5.70 18.33
CA ALA A 154 -12.86 -4.57 17.56
C ALA A 154 -12.50 -4.73 16.08
N ARG A 155 -13.36 -4.20 15.21
CA ARG A 155 -13.20 -4.21 13.76
C ARG A 155 -13.24 -2.79 13.21
N ALA A 156 -12.41 -2.51 12.22
CA ALA A 156 -12.42 -1.24 11.52
C ALA A 156 -13.78 -0.92 10.89
N LYS A 157 -14.21 0.33 11.02
CA LYS A 157 -15.45 0.82 10.42
C LYS A 157 -15.39 0.74 8.89
N GLN A 158 -14.24 1.02 8.30
CA GLN A 158 -13.97 0.92 6.86
C GLN A 158 -12.86 -0.09 6.58
N ALA A 159 -12.79 -0.58 5.35
CA ALA A 159 -11.67 -1.39 4.89
C ALA A 159 -10.49 -0.48 4.52
N GLY A 160 -9.29 -1.05 4.50
CA GLY A 160 -8.08 -0.34 4.08
C GLY A 160 -6.90 -0.59 5.00
N SER A 161 -5.70 -0.43 4.47
CA SER A 161 -4.45 -0.60 5.22
C SER A 161 -4.26 0.48 6.29
N GLY A 162 -4.95 1.62 6.14
CA GLY A 162 -4.84 2.75 7.06
C GLY A 162 -5.30 2.48 8.50
N PHE A 163 -6.02 1.38 8.75
CA PHE A 163 -6.44 1.00 10.10
C PHE A 163 -5.39 0.18 10.87
N ASN A 164 -4.27 -0.19 10.25
CA ASN A 164 -3.20 -1.00 10.86
C ASN A 164 -2.26 -0.16 11.75
N LEU A 165 -2.80 0.72 12.58
CA LEU A 165 -2.00 1.66 13.37
C LEU A 165 -1.19 0.95 14.47
N ALA A 166 -0.01 1.48 14.76
CA ALA A 166 0.86 0.99 15.83
C ALA A 166 0.17 1.09 17.22
N PRO A 167 0.66 0.37 18.24
CA PRO A 167 0.12 0.43 19.60
C PRO A 167 0.01 1.86 20.15
N GLY A 168 -1.05 2.14 20.91
CA GLY A 168 -1.31 3.45 21.53
C GLY A 168 -2.12 4.43 20.69
N TYR A 169 -2.22 4.24 19.37
CA TYR A 169 -2.94 5.16 18.48
C TYR A 169 -4.45 5.18 18.72
N PHE A 170 -5.10 4.02 18.90
CA PHE A 170 -6.53 3.90 19.20
C PHE A 170 -6.77 4.06 20.71
N SER A 171 -7.05 5.27 21.15
CA SER A 171 -7.12 5.61 22.58
C SER A 171 -8.29 6.50 22.99
N ILE A 172 -9.15 6.90 22.05
CA ILE A 172 -10.23 7.86 22.29
C ILE A 172 -11.59 7.17 22.28
N LEU A 173 -12.37 7.35 23.35
CA LEU A 173 -13.80 7.01 23.38
C LEU A 173 -14.63 8.26 23.06
N PRO A 174 -15.12 8.44 21.81
CA PRO A 174 -15.95 9.59 21.47
C PRO A 174 -17.27 9.63 22.26
N GLU A 175 -17.79 8.45 22.62
CA GLU A 175 -18.90 8.29 23.56
C GLU A 175 -18.36 7.59 24.81
N PRO A 176 -18.35 8.26 25.98
CA PRO A 176 -17.86 7.65 27.20
C PRO A 176 -18.67 6.40 27.57
N VAL A 177 -17.98 5.31 27.89
CA VAL A 177 -18.59 4.12 28.50
C VAL A 177 -18.47 4.29 30.02
N PRO A 178 -19.59 4.41 30.77
CA PRO A 178 -19.54 4.63 32.21
C PRO A 178 -18.71 3.57 32.93
N GLY A 179 -17.77 4.02 33.76
CA GLY A 179 -16.86 3.15 34.51
C GLY A 179 -15.62 2.68 33.74
N VAL A 180 -15.45 3.03 32.46
CA VAL A 180 -14.19 2.86 31.71
C VAL A 180 -13.36 4.13 31.82
N VAL A 181 -12.08 3.98 32.14
CA VAL A 181 -11.12 5.10 32.25
C VAL A 181 -10.13 5.17 31.11
N GLN A 182 -9.92 4.05 30.41
CA GLN A 182 -8.97 3.98 29.32
C GLN A 182 -9.40 2.90 28.33
N VAL A 183 -9.15 3.18 27.05
CA VAL A 183 -9.07 2.18 25.99
C VAL A 183 -7.75 2.38 25.27
N VAL A 184 -7.09 1.29 24.86
CA VAL A 184 -5.86 1.36 24.07
C VAL A 184 -5.71 0.14 23.18
N ASN A 185 -5.19 0.30 21.96
CA ASN A 185 -4.62 -0.83 21.22
C ASN A 185 -3.22 -1.14 21.75
N ALA A 186 -3.08 -2.27 22.45
CA ALA A 186 -1.79 -2.67 23.04
C ALA A 186 -0.89 -3.38 22.00
N ASP A 187 0.33 -3.76 22.41
CA ASP A 187 1.22 -4.57 21.57
C ASP A 187 0.54 -5.87 21.12
N GLY A 188 0.68 -6.20 19.84
CA GLY A 188 0.07 -7.39 19.24
C GLY A 188 -1.47 -7.33 19.15
N TRP A 189 -2.06 -6.13 19.17
CA TRP A 189 -3.52 -5.99 19.08
C TRP A 189 -4.08 -6.49 17.75
N LEU A 190 -3.36 -6.29 16.64
CA LEU A 190 -3.86 -6.51 15.28
C LEU A 190 -3.92 -8.02 14.96
N THR A 191 -5.11 -8.61 15.04
CA THR A 191 -5.32 -10.04 14.75
C THR A 191 -5.45 -10.33 13.25
N HIS A 192 -6.11 -9.44 12.51
CA HIS A 192 -6.23 -9.50 11.06
C HIS A 192 -5.95 -8.12 10.47
N PRO A 193 -4.98 -7.99 9.55
CA PRO A 193 -4.66 -6.70 8.95
C PRO A 193 -5.78 -6.23 8.02
N GLY A 194 -6.07 -4.93 8.08
CA GLY A 194 -6.78 -4.22 7.03
C GLY A 194 -5.90 -4.11 5.79
N ALA A 195 -6.51 -4.17 4.63
CA ALA A 195 -5.81 -4.02 3.36
C ALA A 195 -6.68 -3.21 2.40
N ASP A 196 -6.04 -2.39 1.58
CA ASP A 196 -6.70 -1.76 0.45
C ASP A 196 -6.98 -2.80 -0.64
N ILE A 197 -7.77 -2.39 -1.64
CA ILE A 197 -7.90 -3.20 -2.85
C ILE A 197 -6.53 -3.30 -3.52
N GLU A 198 -6.13 -4.51 -3.94
CA GLU A 198 -4.81 -4.76 -4.54
C GLU A 198 -4.58 -3.82 -5.74
N PRO A 199 -3.52 -2.99 -5.74
CA PRO A 199 -3.21 -2.10 -6.85
C PRO A 199 -2.87 -2.86 -8.14
N ASP A 200 -3.00 -2.21 -9.29
CA ASP A 200 -2.69 -2.81 -10.60
C ASP A 200 -1.24 -3.32 -10.69
N ASP A 201 -0.30 -2.60 -10.08
CA ASP A 201 1.11 -2.97 -10.11
C ASP A 201 1.39 -4.26 -9.33
N GLU A 202 0.74 -4.45 -8.18
CA GLU A 202 0.82 -5.68 -7.39
C GLU A 202 0.14 -6.85 -8.09
N LEU A 203 -1.09 -6.65 -8.60
CA LEU A 203 -1.82 -7.68 -9.34
C LEU A 203 -1.02 -8.14 -10.56
N ARG A 204 -0.36 -7.22 -11.26
CA ARG A 204 0.52 -7.53 -12.40
C ARG A 204 1.70 -8.39 -12.00
N LEU A 205 2.36 -8.08 -10.87
CA LEU A 205 3.45 -8.89 -10.36
C LEU A 205 2.98 -10.30 -9.99
N ARG A 206 1.83 -10.42 -9.31
CA ARG A 206 1.25 -11.72 -8.92
C ARG A 206 0.82 -12.54 -10.14
N THR A 207 0.19 -11.90 -11.12
CA THR A 207 -0.18 -12.50 -12.42
C THR A 207 1.06 -13.03 -13.16
N ARG A 208 2.15 -12.25 -13.19
CA ARG A 208 3.42 -12.69 -13.80
C ARG A 208 4.04 -13.86 -13.07
N ASN A 209 4.00 -13.86 -11.73
CA ASN A 209 4.59 -14.90 -10.90
C ASN A 209 3.82 -16.23 -10.98
N GLN A 210 2.55 -16.21 -11.42
CA GLN A 210 1.73 -17.41 -11.55
C GLN A 210 2.35 -18.48 -12.48
N PHE A 211 3.04 -18.08 -13.55
CA PHE A 211 3.75 -19.03 -14.41
C PHE A 211 4.88 -19.77 -13.68
N SER A 212 5.52 -19.11 -12.70
CA SER A 212 6.53 -19.73 -11.84
C SER A 212 5.91 -20.64 -10.79
N ALA A 213 4.66 -20.36 -10.36
CA ALA A 213 3.95 -21.11 -9.33
C ALA A 213 3.54 -22.54 -9.75
N VAL A 214 3.47 -22.83 -11.06
CA VAL A 214 3.18 -24.18 -11.59
C VAL A 214 4.39 -25.12 -11.51
N ASN A 215 5.56 -24.63 -11.11
CA ASN A 215 6.73 -25.47 -10.94
C ASN A 215 6.54 -26.44 -9.75
N GLN A 216 6.70 -27.73 -10.02
CA GLN A 216 6.77 -28.79 -8.99
C GLN A 216 8.01 -28.64 -8.08
N TRP A 217 8.98 -27.83 -8.51
CA TRP A 217 10.15 -27.45 -7.73
C TRP A 217 9.84 -26.15 -6.98
N HIS A 218 9.77 -26.25 -5.65
CA HIS A 218 9.45 -25.13 -4.77
C HIS A 218 10.65 -24.17 -4.68
N THR A 219 10.72 -23.24 -5.64
CA THR A 219 11.68 -22.14 -5.65
C THR A 219 11.14 -20.95 -4.84
N ASP A 220 11.99 -19.99 -4.48
CA ASP A 220 11.60 -18.72 -3.84
C ASP A 220 10.40 -18.05 -4.53
N ALA A 221 10.31 -18.14 -5.86
CA ALA A 221 9.20 -17.56 -6.62
C ALA A 221 7.86 -18.24 -6.35
N VAL A 222 7.84 -19.56 -6.13
CA VAL A 222 6.64 -20.34 -5.78
C VAL A 222 6.17 -19.96 -4.39
N TYR A 223 7.06 -19.99 -3.40
CA TYR A 223 6.73 -19.62 -2.02
C TYR A 223 6.28 -18.17 -1.91
N ARG A 224 6.95 -17.24 -2.61
CA ARG A 224 6.51 -15.83 -2.66
C ARG A 224 5.10 -15.70 -3.21
N ALA A 225 4.75 -16.41 -4.29
CA ALA A 225 3.40 -16.37 -4.85
C ALA A 225 2.35 -16.86 -3.84
N MET A 226 2.62 -17.98 -3.17
CA MET A 226 1.74 -18.55 -2.14
C MET A 226 1.57 -17.62 -0.93
N ILE A 227 2.67 -17.14 -0.35
CA ILE A 227 2.66 -16.28 0.85
C ILE A 227 2.00 -14.93 0.52
N SER A 228 2.31 -14.36 -0.66
CA SER A 228 1.69 -13.13 -1.15
C SER A 228 0.22 -13.29 -1.56
N ALA A 229 -0.39 -14.48 -1.48
CA ALA A 229 -1.83 -14.62 -1.70
C ALA A 229 -2.63 -14.14 -0.48
N PHE A 230 -2.03 -14.16 0.72
CA PHE A 230 -2.67 -13.73 1.95
C PHE A 230 -2.95 -12.21 1.95
N PRO A 231 -4.08 -11.75 2.49
CA PRO A 231 -4.37 -10.33 2.66
C PRO A 231 -3.30 -9.64 3.52
N GLY A 232 -2.93 -8.41 3.18
CA GLY A 232 -1.91 -7.66 3.92
C GLY A 232 -0.46 -8.07 3.65
N VAL A 233 -0.20 -9.11 2.84
CA VAL A 233 1.15 -9.46 2.39
C VAL A 233 1.38 -9.00 0.95
N GLN A 234 2.34 -8.09 0.78
CA GLN A 234 2.75 -7.60 -0.55
C GLN A 234 3.69 -8.62 -1.24
N PRO A 235 3.61 -8.78 -2.58
CA PRO A 235 4.49 -9.68 -3.31
C PRO A 235 5.99 -9.39 -3.16
N ASP A 236 6.39 -8.12 -3.07
CA ASP A 236 7.76 -7.66 -2.85
C ASP A 236 8.14 -7.53 -1.36
N GLY A 237 7.19 -7.74 -0.45
CA GLY A 237 7.40 -7.81 1.00
C GLY A 237 7.85 -9.19 1.51
N VAL A 238 8.13 -10.17 0.64
CA VAL A 238 8.56 -11.53 1.03
C VAL A 238 10.02 -11.77 0.65
N TYR A 239 10.86 -11.86 1.69
CA TYR A 239 12.29 -12.08 1.63
C TYR A 239 12.63 -13.51 2.06
N PHE A 240 13.77 -14.04 1.60
CA PHE A 240 14.19 -15.40 1.93
C PHE A 240 15.57 -15.40 2.59
N GLU A 241 15.70 -16.17 3.65
CA GLU A 241 16.96 -16.52 4.29
C GLU A 241 17.30 -17.98 3.94
N HIS A 242 18.42 -18.16 3.24
CA HIS A 242 18.90 -19.45 2.77
C HIS A 242 20.04 -19.99 3.65
N ASN A 243 20.62 -21.12 3.24
CA ASN A 243 21.78 -21.76 3.87
C ASN A 243 21.49 -22.42 5.23
N ALA A 244 20.36 -23.12 5.33
CA ALA A 244 20.05 -23.96 6.48
C ALA A 244 20.05 -23.21 7.83
N PRO A 245 19.31 -22.08 7.97
CA PRO A 245 19.31 -21.26 9.19
C PRO A 245 18.88 -22.04 10.45
N ARG A 246 18.17 -23.16 10.30
CA ARG A 246 17.76 -24.07 11.38
C ARG A 246 18.24 -25.51 11.20
N GLY A 247 19.27 -25.71 10.37
CA GLY A 247 19.78 -27.04 10.02
C GLY A 247 19.38 -27.49 8.61
N PRO A 248 19.89 -28.65 8.16
CA PRO A 248 19.77 -29.10 6.77
C PRO A 248 18.32 -29.11 6.26
N GLY A 249 18.09 -28.55 5.06
CA GLY A 249 16.76 -28.48 4.44
C GLY A 249 15.89 -27.29 4.89
N SER A 250 16.34 -26.50 5.87
CA SER A 250 15.59 -25.32 6.32
C SER A 250 15.85 -24.08 5.48
N ALA A 251 14.81 -23.24 5.40
CA ALA A 251 14.86 -21.86 4.92
C ALA A 251 13.83 -21.03 5.70
N ASN A 252 14.00 -19.71 5.75
CA ASN A 252 13.00 -18.82 6.30
C ASN A 252 12.43 -17.90 5.22
N ALA A 253 11.11 -17.70 5.23
CA ALA A 253 10.47 -16.63 4.50
C ALA A 253 10.14 -15.51 5.50
N LEU A 254 10.79 -14.36 5.35
CA LEU A 254 10.62 -13.21 6.21
C LEU A 254 9.64 -12.23 5.55
N VAL A 255 8.51 -12.01 6.22
CA VAL A 255 7.42 -11.16 5.72
C VAL A 255 7.50 -9.77 6.32
N LEU A 256 7.56 -8.76 5.47
CA LEU A 256 7.45 -7.35 5.86
C LEU A 256 5.98 -6.92 5.88
N PHE A 257 5.50 -6.51 7.05
CA PHE A 257 4.18 -5.91 7.22
C PHE A 257 4.25 -4.38 7.24
N GLU A 258 3.19 -3.75 6.75
CA GLU A 258 3.18 -2.31 6.47
C GLU A 258 3.23 -1.41 7.70
N ALA A 259 2.62 -1.77 8.84
CA ALA A 259 2.63 -0.90 10.02
C ALA A 259 2.85 -1.66 11.34
N ASP A 260 1.85 -2.38 11.83
CA ASP A 260 2.01 -3.29 12.98
C ASP A 260 2.19 -4.75 12.53
N SER A 261 2.91 -5.51 13.34
CA SER A 261 2.97 -6.96 13.16
C SER A 261 1.60 -7.55 13.45
N PRO A 262 1.02 -8.34 12.52
CA PRO A 262 -0.17 -9.09 12.85
C PRO A 262 0.16 -10.11 13.95
N ALA A 263 -0.84 -10.45 14.76
CA ALA A 263 -0.70 -11.42 15.83
C ALA A 263 -0.11 -12.74 15.31
N ASP A 264 0.63 -13.45 16.18
CA ASP A 264 1.27 -14.74 15.86
C ASP A 264 0.31 -15.75 15.20
N THR A 265 -0.98 -15.64 15.49
CA THR A 265 -2.05 -16.45 14.87
C THR A 265 -2.12 -16.29 13.34
N PHE A 266 -1.83 -15.12 12.80
CA PHE A 266 -1.84 -14.88 11.35
C PHE A 266 -0.64 -15.55 10.67
N LEU A 267 0.56 -15.45 11.26
CA LEU A 267 1.73 -16.20 10.78
C LEU A 267 1.51 -17.71 10.91
N ALA A 268 0.83 -18.17 11.96
CA ALA A 268 0.46 -19.57 12.10
C ALA A 268 -0.50 -20.03 10.98
N GLU A 269 -1.45 -19.20 10.56
CA GLU A 269 -2.33 -19.49 9.43
C GLU A 269 -1.54 -19.67 8.12
N ILE A 270 -0.61 -18.76 7.84
CA ILE A 270 0.28 -18.86 6.67
C ILE A 270 1.14 -20.13 6.75
N ASN A 271 1.74 -20.40 7.91
CA ASN A 271 2.56 -21.60 8.11
C ASN A 271 1.75 -22.89 7.96
N ASN A 272 0.52 -22.95 8.46
CA ASN A 272 -0.37 -24.10 8.29
C ASN A 272 -0.68 -24.34 6.80
N TYR A 273 -0.93 -23.26 6.04
CA TYR A 273 -1.12 -23.38 4.59
C TYR A 273 0.12 -23.88 3.86
N ILE A 274 1.31 -23.38 4.20
CA ILE A 274 2.56 -23.79 3.54
C ILE A 274 2.98 -25.21 3.96
N ARG A 275 3.06 -25.47 5.26
CA ARG A 275 3.65 -26.70 5.81
C ARG A 275 2.62 -27.82 5.96
N ASP A 276 1.54 -27.57 6.68
CA ASP A 276 0.63 -28.63 7.12
C ASP A 276 -0.35 -29.08 6.03
N GLN A 277 -0.67 -28.19 5.09
CA GLN A 277 -1.50 -28.50 3.91
C GLN A 277 -0.68 -29.00 2.70
N GLY A 278 0.64 -29.15 2.84
CA GLY A 278 1.51 -29.76 1.82
C GLY A 278 1.90 -28.86 0.66
N ASN A 279 1.85 -27.53 0.82
CA ASN A 279 2.30 -26.55 -0.19
C ASN A 279 3.81 -26.25 -0.06
N HIS A 280 4.63 -27.30 0.07
CA HIS A 280 6.08 -27.22 0.19
C HIS A 280 6.77 -28.42 -0.49
N GLY A 281 8.07 -28.29 -0.77
CA GLY A 281 8.86 -29.36 -1.37
C GLY A 281 9.04 -30.56 -0.43
N HIS A 282 9.14 -31.78 -0.99
CA HIS A 282 9.43 -33.01 -0.25
C HIS A 282 10.86 -32.99 0.32
N GLY A 283 11.06 -32.32 1.45
CA GLY A 283 12.36 -32.11 2.08
C GLY A 283 12.62 -30.65 2.51
N ASP A 284 11.75 -29.73 2.13
CA ASP A 284 11.85 -28.32 2.52
C ASP A 284 11.23 -28.12 3.91
N ASP A 285 11.99 -27.52 4.82
CA ASP A 285 11.51 -26.97 6.09
C ASP A 285 11.47 -25.44 5.99
N LEU A 286 10.55 -24.92 5.18
CA LEU A 286 10.27 -23.49 5.12
C LEU A 286 9.37 -23.09 6.29
N VAL A 287 9.73 -22.01 6.98
CA VAL A 287 8.82 -21.35 7.93
C VAL A 287 8.73 -19.88 7.58
N VAL A 288 7.50 -19.40 7.63
CA VAL A 288 7.17 -17.99 7.45
C VAL A 288 7.27 -17.31 8.82
N MET A 289 8.07 -16.25 8.90
CA MET A 289 8.27 -15.45 10.10
C MET A 289 8.08 -13.98 9.75
N GLU A 290 7.80 -13.16 10.76
CA GLU A 290 7.92 -11.72 10.58
C GLU A 290 9.37 -11.34 10.29
N MET A 291 9.57 -10.30 9.47
CA MET A 291 10.85 -9.63 9.31
C MET A 291 11.38 -9.13 10.66
N PRO A 292 12.56 -9.59 11.14
CA PRO A 292 13.09 -9.20 12.44
C PRO A 292 13.31 -7.69 12.55
N ALA A 293 12.84 -7.08 13.64
CA ALA A 293 12.96 -5.65 13.86
C ALA A 293 14.32 -5.27 14.49
N THR A 294 14.85 -4.10 14.11
CA THR A 294 15.87 -3.38 14.88
C THR A 294 15.26 -2.09 15.42
N LEU A 295 15.49 -1.79 16.69
CA LEU A 295 14.88 -0.65 17.37
C LEU A 295 15.83 0.54 17.41
N HIS A 296 15.36 1.71 16.95
CA HIS A 296 16.14 2.94 16.86
C HIS A 296 15.41 4.10 17.54
N THR A 297 16.12 4.89 18.34
CA THR A 297 15.58 6.18 18.81
C THR A 297 15.96 7.25 17.80
N VAL A 298 14.98 7.94 17.23
CA VAL A 298 15.22 9.04 16.29
C VAL A 298 15.17 10.37 17.03
N ARG A 299 16.24 11.16 16.91
CA ARG A 299 16.34 12.49 17.53
C ARG A 299 16.52 13.54 16.45
N VAL A 300 15.67 14.55 16.47
CA VAL A 300 15.72 15.66 15.52
C VAL A 300 15.56 16.99 16.25
N THR A 301 16.45 17.91 15.94
CA THR A 301 16.31 19.31 16.30
C THR A 301 15.75 20.07 15.10
N VAL A 302 14.69 20.83 15.30
CA VAL A 302 14.02 21.62 14.26
C VAL A 302 14.06 23.09 14.66
N TRP A 303 14.46 23.94 13.70
CA TRP A 303 14.40 25.40 13.81
C TRP A 303 13.23 25.90 12.95
N PRO A 304 12.10 26.30 13.56
CA PRO A 304 10.95 26.82 12.83
C PRO A 304 11.23 28.22 12.29
N LYS A 305 10.65 28.57 11.13
CA LYS A 305 10.66 29.94 10.62
C LYS A 305 9.94 30.88 11.60
N ALA A 306 10.42 32.12 11.69
CA ALA A 306 9.81 33.15 12.55
C ALA A 306 8.29 33.34 12.31
N GLU A 307 7.83 33.15 11.07
CA GLU A 307 6.42 33.26 10.64
C GLU A 307 5.49 32.21 11.25
N VAL A 308 6.03 31.09 11.76
CA VAL A 308 5.24 30.02 12.37
C VAL A 308 4.62 30.50 13.70
N GLY A 309 5.34 31.33 14.45
CA GLY A 309 4.95 31.76 15.79
C GLY A 309 5.05 30.65 16.83
N THR A 310 5.51 30.99 18.04
CA THR A 310 5.73 30.03 19.14
C THR A 310 4.47 29.28 19.57
N GLU A 311 3.29 29.82 19.28
CA GLU A 311 1.99 29.21 19.56
C GLU A 311 1.69 27.99 18.67
N ARG A 312 2.29 27.90 17.48
CA ARG A 312 2.10 26.76 16.55
C ARG A 312 3.19 25.69 16.68
N TRP A 313 4.21 25.94 17.49
CA TRP A 313 5.32 25.02 17.72
C TRP A 313 4.85 23.64 18.21
N PRO A 314 3.91 23.51 19.16
CA PRO A 314 3.44 22.18 19.57
C PRO A 314 2.79 21.36 18.44
N ALA A 315 2.06 22.02 17.54
CA ALA A 315 1.45 21.37 16.39
C ALA A 315 2.52 20.93 15.38
N LEU A 316 3.45 21.83 15.02
CA LEU A 316 4.57 21.48 14.14
C LEU A 316 5.42 20.33 14.70
N LYS A 317 5.69 20.34 16.01
CA LYS A 317 6.39 19.24 16.68
C LYS A 317 5.66 17.91 16.49
N THR A 318 4.35 17.90 16.73
CA THR A 318 3.51 16.70 16.60
C THR A 318 3.49 16.21 15.15
N ASP A 319 3.34 17.10 14.19
CA ASP A 319 3.29 16.74 12.76
C ASP A 319 4.63 16.16 12.28
N VAL A 320 5.76 16.75 12.70
CA VAL A 320 7.10 16.22 12.43
C VAL A 320 7.28 14.84 13.05
N GLU A 321 6.84 14.66 14.30
CA GLU A 321 6.89 13.36 14.98
C GLU A 321 6.08 12.30 14.20
N LEU A 322 4.84 12.62 13.82
CA LEU A 322 3.98 11.72 13.06
C LEU A 322 4.56 11.39 11.67
N PHE A 323 5.22 12.34 11.00
CA PHE A 323 5.88 12.10 9.71
C PHE A 323 7.07 11.14 9.85
N ILE A 324 7.88 11.29 10.91
CA ILE A 324 8.98 10.37 11.21
C ILE A 324 8.41 8.98 11.53
N ARG A 325 7.36 8.90 12.35
CA ARG A 325 6.66 7.65 12.66
C ARG A 325 6.12 6.96 11.39
N ALA A 326 5.59 7.73 10.44
CA ALA A 326 5.18 7.20 9.13
C ALA A 326 6.35 6.57 8.36
N ALA A 327 7.54 7.19 8.36
CA ALA A 327 8.73 6.66 7.67
C ALA A 327 9.18 5.30 8.25
N PHE A 328 8.96 5.11 9.54
CA PHE A 328 9.22 3.87 10.27
C PHE A 328 7.98 2.98 10.40
N ARG A 329 6.97 3.20 9.55
CA ARG A 329 5.83 2.30 9.41
C ARG A 329 5.02 2.19 10.71
N GLU A 330 4.76 3.29 11.41
CA GLU A 330 3.82 3.30 12.55
C GLU A 330 2.47 3.95 12.20
N SER A 331 2.38 4.53 11.00
CA SER A 331 1.15 5.07 10.42
C SER A 331 1.10 4.72 8.93
N THR A 332 0.22 5.39 8.19
CA THR A 332 -0.25 4.94 6.89
C THR A 332 0.18 5.89 5.77
N ALA A 333 0.35 5.35 4.56
CA ALA A 333 0.65 6.14 3.37
C ALA A 333 -0.48 7.08 2.93
N SER A 334 -1.70 6.94 3.47
CA SER A 334 -2.76 7.93 3.23
C SER A 334 -2.63 9.17 4.11
N ASP A 335 -1.86 9.08 5.20
CA ASP A 335 -1.60 10.22 6.10
C ASP A 335 -0.35 10.96 5.65
N TYR A 336 0.81 10.32 5.69
CA TYR A 336 2.07 10.88 5.21
C TYR A 336 2.77 9.91 4.25
N GLN A 337 3.50 10.45 3.27
CA GLN A 337 4.21 9.65 2.25
C GLN A 337 5.74 9.88 2.28
N PRO A 338 6.41 9.63 3.43
CA PRO A 338 7.87 9.61 3.46
C PRO A 338 8.42 8.40 2.70
N THR A 339 9.71 8.44 2.40
CA THR A 339 10.43 7.20 2.07
C THR A 339 10.38 6.26 3.28
N LEU A 340 9.88 5.03 3.08
CA LEU A 340 9.74 4.04 4.14
C LEU A 340 11.06 3.31 4.43
N THR A 341 11.17 2.76 5.63
CA THR A 341 12.22 1.78 5.95
C THR A 341 12.00 0.48 5.17
N HIS A 342 13.09 -0.12 4.69
CA HIS A 342 13.07 -1.38 3.95
C HIS A 342 14.24 -2.28 4.37
N PRO A 343 14.05 -3.62 4.39
CA PRO A 343 15.14 -4.59 4.45
C PRO A 343 16.05 -4.47 3.23
N GLN A 344 17.29 -4.95 3.36
CA GLN A 344 18.31 -4.96 2.31
C GLN A 344 18.54 -3.59 1.67
N SER A 345 18.35 -2.52 2.45
CA SER A 345 18.38 -1.14 1.99
C SER A 345 19.02 -0.23 3.02
N ARG A 346 19.45 0.94 2.55
CA ARG A 346 19.91 2.06 3.38
C ARG A 346 18.75 3.02 3.60
N PHE A 347 18.40 3.28 4.85
CA PHE A 347 17.53 4.38 5.21
C PHE A 347 18.36 5.64 5.45
N SER A 348 18.12 6.70 4.68
CA SER A 348 18.91 7.93 4.76
C SER A 348 18.17 9.05 5.50
N PHE A 349 18.77 9.54 6.59
CA PHE A 349 18.24 10.69 7.33
C PHE A 349 18.36 12.00 6.56
N SER A 350 19.34 12.10 5.65
CA SER A 350 19.44 13.24 4.73
C SER A 350 18.21 13.34 3.81
N ARG A 351 17.72 12.21 3.32
CA ARG A 351 16.51 12.13 2.49
C ARG A 351 15.27 12.44 3.32
N LEU A 352 15.16 11.86 4.52
CA LEU A 352 14.06 12.16 5.44
C LEU A 352 14.00 13.66 5.78
N GLY A 353 15.15 14.31 5.97
CA GLY A 353 15.24 15.75 6.18
C GLY A 353 14.74 16.57 4.99
N GLU A 354 15.13 16.19 3.77
CA GLU A 354 14.62 16.81 2.54
C GLU A 354 13.08 16.69 2.43
N GLU A 355 12.54 15.52 2.78
CA GLU A 355 11.10 15.24 2.75
C GLU A 355 10.35 16.05 3.81
N LEU A 356 10.88 16.17 5.03
CA LEU A 356 10.34 17.03 6.08
C LEU A 356 10.28 18.50 5.65
N HIS A 357 11.32 19.02 5.01
CA HIS A 357 11.32 20.39 4.48
C HIS A 357 10.26 20.60 3.39
N LYS A 358 10.04 19.60 2.54
CA LYS A 358 9.00 19.67 1.49
C LYS A 358 7.60 19.61 2.09
N GLN A 359 7.40 18.75 3.08
CA GLN A 359 6.10 18.56 3.72
C GLN A 359 5.71 19.75 4.59
N PHE A 360 6.65 20.31 5.35
CA PHE A 360 6.40 21.34 6.36
C PHE A 360 7.12 22.64 6.01
N THR A 361 6.41 23.55 5.33
CA THR A 361 6.97 24.85 4.91
C THR A 361 7.41 25.75 6.07
N GLY A 362 6.96 25.45 7.30
CA GLY A 362 7.32 26.14 8.53
C GLY A 362 8.70 25.79 9.09
N ILE A 363 9.41 24.81 8.52
CA ILE A 363 10.77 24.46 8.94
C ILE A 363 11.78 25.32 8.19
N GLU A 364 12.63 26.04 8.93
CA GLU A 364 13.76 26.79 8.37
C GLU A 364 14.98 25.88 8.20
N SER A 365 15.31 25.12 9.26
CA SER A 365 16.41 24.15 9.29
C SER A 365 16.05 22.98 10.19
N LEU A 366 16.69 21.84 9.99
CA LEU A 366 16.62 20.67 10.88
C LEU A 366 17.95 19.93 10.93
N HIS A 367 18.17 19.19 12.01
CA HIS A 367 19.34 18.33 12.20
C HIS A 367 18.92 17.02 12.85
N PHE A 368 19.36 15.90 12.27
CA PHE A 368 19.24 14.58 12.88
C PHE A 368 20.57 14.19 13.53
N ASP A 369 20.52 13.72 14.76
CA ASP A 369 21.70 13.13 15.44
C ASP A 369 22.03 11.73 14.90
N ASN A 370 21.05 11.11 14.24
CA ASN A 370 21.13 9.75 13.73
C ASN A 370 21.98 9.67 12.44
N ALA A 371 22.86 8.67 12.37
CA ALA A 371 23.47 8.24 11.12
C ALA A 371 22.52 7.37 10.31
N ASP A 372 22.74 7.28 8.99
CA ASP A 372 22.00 6.38 8.10
C ASP A 372 21.98 4.92 8.64
N ILE A 373 20.84 4.26 8.51
CA ILE A 373 20.66 2.87 8.96
C ILE A 373 20.87 1.94 7.77
N LEU A 374 21.78 0.97 7.92
CA LEU A 374 21.99 -0.11 6.96
C LEU A 374 21.26 -1.36 7.44
N SER A 375 20.31 -1.84 6.63
CA SER A 375 19.50 -3.01 6.96
C SER A 375 19.90 -4.19 6.10
N GLU A 376 20.08 -5.35 6.72
CA GLU A 376 20.19 -6.63 6.03
C GLU A 376 18.80 -7.28 5.95
N LEU A 377 18.62 -8.51 6.43
CA LEU A 377 17.32 -9.16 6.61
C LEU A 377 16.66 -8.72 7.93
N THR A 378 16.58 -7.41 8.13
CA THR A 378 15.95 -6.77 9.30
C THR A 378 15.19 -5.53 8.88
N ILE A 379 14.15 -5.14 9.63
CA ILE A 379 13.40 -3.90 9.42
C ILE A 379 13.69 -2.88 10.54
N PRO A 380 14.13 -1.66 10.22
CA PRO A 380 14.22 -0.60 11.22
C PRO A 380 12.84 -0.15 11.69
N ARG A 381 12.64 -0.14 13.02
CA ARG A 381 11.46 0.31 13.75
C ARG A 381 11.88 1.30 14.84
N LEU A 382 10.93 2.05 15.39
CA LEU A 382 11.23 3.06 16.42
C LEU A 382 11.19 2.45 17.82
N ALA A 383 12.19 2.81 18.64
CA ALA A 383 12.09 2.76 20.09
C ALA A 383 11.45 4.04 20.67
N GLY A 384 11.58 5.15 19.94
CA GLY A 384 11.08 6.45 20.32
C GLY A 384 11.46 7.54 19.32
N VAL A 385 10.74 8.66 19.36
CA VAL A 385 11.02 9.86 18.57
C VAL A 385 11.13 11.04 19.51
N GLU A 386 12.24 11.78 19.42
CA GLU A 386 12.48 12.99 20.19
C GLU A 386 12.61 14.16 19.21
N VAL A 387 11.58 15.01 19.19
CA VAL A 387 11.57 16.25 18.42
C VAL A 387 11.81 17.42 19.36
N GLU A 388 12.93 18.11 19.18
CA GLU A 388 13.28 19.34 19.90
C GLU A 388 13.07 20.55 19.00
N LEU A 389 12.40 21.58 19.50
CA LEU A 389 12.21 22.84 18.79
C LEU A 389 13.13 23.90 19.39
N ASN A 390 13.95 24.51 18.54
CA ASN A 390 14.86 25.59 18.92
C ASN A 390 14.52 26.88 18.19
N ALA A 391 14.82 28.00 18.86
CA ALA A 391 14.60 29.36 18.36
C ALA A 391 15.72 29.83 17.43
#